data_AF-A0A402BN94-F1
#
_entry.id   AF-A0A402BN94-F1
#
_cell.length_a   1.000
_cell.length_b   1.000
_cell.length_c   1.000
_cell.angle_alpha   90.00
_cell.angle_beta   90.00
_cell.angle_gamma   90.00
#
_symmetry.space_group_name_H-M   'P 1'
#
loop_
_entity.id
_entity.type
_entity.pdbx_description
1 polymer ?
#
loop_
_entity_poly.entity_id
_entity_poly.type
_entity_poly.pdbx_seq_one_letter_code
_entity_poly.pdbx_strand_id
1 'polypeptide(L)' 'MEGRGWCEHDEKTSKYTMLEYQFADKMVKLRVQSWFCPECGMHGAETQVLNPPPTPKQMNGNPATYPLIWLE' A
#
# COMPACT_ATOMS: atom_id res chain seq x y z
N MET A 1 -17.34 23.93 6.56
CA MET A 1 -16.65 24.09 5.26
C MET A 1 -15.41 23.21 5.28
N GLU A 2 -15.58 22.05 4.66
CA GLU A 2 -14.57 21.02 4.40
C GLU A 2 -13.62 21.52 3.30
N GLY A 3 -12.33 21.20 3.39
CA GLY A 3 -11.35 21.59 2.36
C GLY A 3 -9.88 21.65 2.75
N ARG A 4 -9.48 21.22 3.95
CA ARG A 4 -8.09 21.37 4.44
C ARG A 4 -7.14 20.24 4.05
N GLY A 5 -7.13 19.83 2.78
CA GLY A 5 -6.22 18.80 2.30
C GLY A 5 -5.37 19.19 1.10
N TRP A 6 -5.81 20.17 0.30
CA TRP A 6 -5.29 20.40 -1.04
C TRP A 6 -4.92 21.87 -1.25
N CYS A 7 -3.77 22.13 -1.88
CA CYS A 7 -3.34 23.47 -2.25
C CYS A 7 -3.91 23.92 -3.62
N GLU A 8 -3.84 25.22 -3.88
CA GLU A 8 -4.31 25.83 -5.13
C GLU A 8 -3.30 25.76 -6.29
N HIS A 9 -2.04 25.37 -6.04
CA HIS A 9 -1.00 25.29 -7.06
C HIS A 9 -1.35 24.27 -8.16
N ASP A 10 -1.09 24.63 -9.42
CA ASP A 10 -1.50 23.82 -10.56
C ASP A 10 -0.77 22.47 -10.63
N GLU A 11 0.53 22.46 -10.27
CA GLU A 11 1.34 21.27 -10.35
C GLU A 11 1.15 20.36 -9.13
N LYS A 12 0.57 19.19 -9.38
CA LYS A 12 0.33 18.16 -8.37
C LYS A 12 0.70 16.80 -8.93
N THR A 13 1.49 16.06 -8.18
CA THR A 13 1.96 14.72 -8.55
C THR A 13 1.51 13.71 -7.51
N SER A 14 1.18 12.51 -7.96
CA SER A 14 1.02 11.36 -7.07
C SER A 14 2.14 10.35 -7.34
N LYS A 15 2.67 9.76 -6.28
CA LYS A 15 3.72 8.74 -6.34
C LYS A 15 3.31 7.51 -5.57
N TYR A 16 3.44 6.35 -6.21
CA TYR A 16 3.32 5.07 -5.53
C TYR A 16 4.68 4.58 -5.07
N THR A 17 4.75 4.17 -3.80
CA THR A 17 5.92 3.54 -3.20
C THR A 17 5.52 2.19 -2.63
N MET A 18 6.27 1.15 -2.98
CA MET A 18 6.10 -0.20 -2.43
C MET A 18 7.12 -0.40 -1.32
N LEU A 19 6.68 -0.85 -0.16
CA LEU A 19 7.51 -1.04 1.03
C LEU A 19 7.29 -2.44 1.58
N GLU A 20 8.36 -3.11 2.01
CA GLU A 20 8.26 -4.29 2.85
C GLU A 20 8.34 -3.86 4.31
N TYR A 21 7.34 -4.23 5.12
CA TYR A 21 7.19 -3.75 6.49
C TYR A 21 6.94 -4.92 7.45
N GLN A 22 7.73 -4.98 8.52
CA GLN A 22 7.57 -5.96 9.60
C GLN A 22 6.53 -5.43 10.60
N PHE A 23 5.34 -6.02 10.60
CA PHE A 23 4.40 -5.91 11.73
C PHE A 23 4.71 -7.02 12.71
N ALA A 24 5.31 -6.73 13.87
CA ALA A 24 5.53 -7.68 14.97
C ALA A 24 5.95 -9.10 14.53
N ASP A 25 4.99 -9.98 14.23
CA ASP A 25 5.13 -11.38 13.83
C ASP A 25 5.07 -11.66 12.32
N LYS A 26 4.78 -10.68 11.45
CA LYS A 26 4.63 -10.85 10.00
C LYS A 26 5.27 -9.74 9.17
N MET A 27 5.87 -10.14 8.05
CA MET A 27 6.20 -9.23 6.95
C MET A 27 4.97 -8.99 6.09
N VAL A 28 4.70 -7.73 5.75
CA VAL A 28 3.66 -7.37 4.78
C VAL A 28 4.25 -6.45 3.72
N LYS A 29 3.64 -6.47 2.53
CA LYS A 29 3.91 -5.47 1.49
C LYS A 29 2.91 -4.33 1.65
N LEU A 30 3.40 -3.11 1.76
CA LEU A 30 2.59 -1.89 1.77
C LEU A 30 2.70 -1.22 0.42
N ARG A 31 1.58 -0.73 -0.10
CA ARG A 31 1.54 0.25 -1.18
C ARG A 31 1.15 1.59 -0.57
N VAL A 32 2.04 2.57 -0.67
CA VAL A 32 1.79 3.94 -0.21
C VAL A 32 1.62 4.83 -1.43
N GLN A 33 0.46 5.46 -1.56
CA GLN A 33 0.24 6.54 -2.52
C GLN A 33 0.40 7.87 -1.80
N SER A 34 1.41 8.65 -2.18
CA SER A 34 1.62 10.00 -1.65
C SER A 34 1.24 11.05 -2.69
N TRP A 35 0.66 12.15 -2.22
CA TRP A 35 0.37 13.31 -3.05
C TRP A 35 1.26 14.48 -2.68
N PHE A 36 1.84 15.10 -3.70
CA PHE A 36 2.89 16.09 -3.56
C PHE A 36 2.66 17.26 -4.51
N CYS A 37 2.97 18.47 -4.03
CA CYS A 37 3.09 19.68 -4.81
C CYS A 37 4.55 20.17 -4.71
N PRO A 38 5.23 20.52 -5.81
CA PRO A 38 6.60 21.04 -5.80
C PRO A 38 6.80 22.25 -4.88
N GLU A 39 5.77 23.07 -4.72
CA GLU A 39 5.84 24.31 -3.95
C GLU A 39 5.56 24.10 -2.46
N CYS A 40 4.61 23.23 -2.11
CA CYS A 40 4.16 23.02 -0.73
C CYS A 40 4.76 21.78 -0.06
N GLY A 41 5.25 20.81 -0.84
CA GLY A 41 5.62 19.50 -0.34
C GLY A 41 4.46 18.50 -0.35
N MET A 42 4.44 17.60 0.64
CA MET A 42 3.47 16.50 0.72
C MET A 42 2.13 16.97 1.31
N HIS A 43 1.04 16.70 0.61
CA HIS A 43 -0.33 17.04 1.04
C HIS A 43 -1.03 15.90 1.77
N GLY A 44 -0.61 14.67 1.51
CA GLY A 44 -1.18 13.51 2.18
C GLY A 44 -0.60 12.22 1.63
N ALA A 45 -0.99 11.12 2.25
CA ALA A 45 -0.71 9.78 1.76
C ALA A 45 -1.83 8.81 2.16
N GLU A 46 -2.07 7.84 1.31
CA GLU A 46 -2.92 6.69 1.56
C GLU A 46 -2.08 5.42 1.55
N THR A 47 -2.32 4.52 2.50
CA THR A 47 -1.57 3.27 2.62
C THR A 47 -2.50 2.08 2.52
N GLN A 48 -2.17 1.17 1.62
CA GLN A 48 -2.85 -0.10 1.45
C GLN A 48 -1.92 -1.24 1.90
N VAL A 49 -2.40 -2.08 2.82
CA VAL A 49 -1.74 -3.35 3.14
C VAL A 49 -2.08 -4.34 2.03
N LEU A 50 -1.06 -4.85 1.34
CA LEU A 50 -1.23 -5.94 0.39
C LEU A 50 -1.15 -7.24 1.18
N ASN A 51 -2.21 -8.05 1.09
CA ASN A 51 -2.30 -9.29 1.84
C ASN A 51 -1.07 -10.16 1.55
N PRO A 52 -0.29 -10.57 2.58
CA PRO A 52 0.63 -11.67 2.42
C PRO A 52 -0.18 -12.94 2.08
N PRO A 53 0.42 -13.91 1.36
CA PRO A 53 -0.22 -15.21 1.17
C PRO A 53 -0.64 -15.79 2.53
N PRO A 54 -1.78 -16.50 2.62
CA PRO A 54 -2.24 -17.07 3.88
C PRO A 54 -1.15 -17.95 4.48
N THR A 55 -0.93 -17.83 5.80
CA THR A 55 0.01 -18.68 6.51
C THR A 55 -0.46 -20.14 6.47
N PRO A 56 0.42 -21.16 6.47
CA PRO A 56 0.02 -22.56 6.43
C PRO A 56 -0.96 -22.98 7.53
N LYS A 57 -0.97 -22.28 8.67
CA LYS A 57 -1.90 -22.53 9.79
C LYS A 57 -3.33 -22.06 9.53
N GLN A 58 -3.56 -21.21 8.54
CA GLN A 58 -4.89 -20.77 8.09
C GLN A 58 -5.41 -21.58 6.89
N MET A 59 -4.62 -22.51 6.38
CA MET A 59 -4.96 -23.37 5.24
C MET A 59 -5.80 -24.59 5.66
N ASN A 60 -6.92 -24.37 6.38
CA ASN A 60 -7.97 -25.38 6.50
C ASN A 60 -9.03 -25.10 5.42
N GLY A 61 -8.72 -25.43 4.17
CA GLY A 61 -9.71 -25.33 3.09
C GLY A 61 -9.10 -25.19 1.70
N ASN A 62 -8.88 -26.34 1.06
CA ASN A 62 -8.76 -26.55 -0.39
C ASN A 62 -7.54 -25.91 -1.11
N PRO A 63 -6.54 -26.71 -1.52
CA PRO A 63 -5.32 -26.23 -2.20
C PRO A 63 -5.49 -25.76 -3.65
N ALA A 64 -6.71 -25.74 -4.19
CA ALA A 64 -6.97 -25.45 -5.61
C ALA A 64 -7.12 -23.96 -5.96
N THR A 65 -6.99 -23.03 -4.99
CA THR A 65 -7.23 -21.59 -5.20
C THR A 65 -5.98 -20.73 -5.34
N TYR A 66 -4.77 -21.32 -5.35
CA TYR A 66 -3.54 -20.55 -5.46
C TYR A 66 -3.24 -20.21 -6.93
N PRO A 67 -3.02 -18.92 -7.29
CA PRO A 67 -2.39 -18.58 -8.55
C PRO A 67 -0.93 -19.09 -8.52
N LEU A 68 -0.54 -19.85 -9.55
CA LEU A 68 0.75 -20.55 -9.71
C LEU A 68 2.01 -19.66 -9.76
N ILE A 69 1.90 -18.38 -9.39
CA ILE A 69 2.98 -17.38 -9.51
C ILE A 69 3.96 -17.38 -8.33
N TRP A 70 3.87 -18.33 -7.41
CA TRP A 70 4.67 -18.37 -6.16
C TRP A 70 5.55 -19.63 -6.03
N LEU A 71 5.87 -20.30 -7.14
CA LEU A 71 6.69 -21.52 -7.15
C LEU A 71 8.04 -21.38 -7.88
N GLU A 72 8.60 -20.17 -7.97
CA GLU A 72 9.99 -19.96 -8.43
C GLU A 72 10.86 -19.31 -7.36
#